data_AF-T2T135-F1
#
_entry.id   AF-T2T135-F1
#
_cell.length_a   1.000
_cell.length_b   1.000
_cell.length_c   1.000
_cell.angle_alpha   90.00
_cell.angle_beta   90.00
_cell.angle_gamma   90.00
#
_symmetry.space_group_name_H-M   'P 1'
#
loop_
_entity.id
_entity.type
_entity.pdbx_description
1 polymer ?
#
loop_
_entity_poly.entity_id
_entity_poly.type
_entity_poly.pdbx_seq_one_letter_code
_entity_poly.pdbx_strand_id
1 'polypeptide(L)'
;MKKAGFLFLAMIAIVVMSLNAKDPNVLRKIVFEKCLTNYEKNQNPSPCIEVKPDAGYVVLKDINGPLQYLLMPTTHISGIESPLLLDLSTPNFFNLSWQARDFMSKKYGKPIPDSAISLTINSHKG
;
A
#
# COMPACT_ATOMS: atom_id res chain seq x y z
N MET A 1 42.85 -20.15 -15.68
CA MET A 1 41.76 -19.72 -16.60
C MET A 1 40.37 -20.14 -16.13
N LYS A 2 40.14 -21.38 -15.68
CA LYS A 2 38.79 -21.85 -15.25
C LYS A 2 38.21 -21.13 -14.00
N LYS A 3 39.04 -20.79 -13.01
CA LYS A 3 38.60 -20.08 -11.78
C LYS A 3 38.12 -18.64 -12.04
N ALA A 4 38.75 -17.94 -12.98
CA ALA A 4 38.37 -16.58 -13.35
C ALA A 4 37.02 -16.53 -14.09
N GLY A 5 36.76 -17.51 -14.98
CA GLY A 5 35.47 -17.64 -15.64
C GLY A 5 34.33 -17.98 -14.66
N PHE A 6 34.60 -18.81 -13.64
CA PHE A 6 33.63 -19.14 -12.60
C PHE A 6 33.29 -17.96 -11.69
N LEU A 7 34.31 -17.16 -11.31
CA LEU A 7 34.11 -15.93 -10.54
C LEU A 7 33.30 -14.88 -11.33
N PHE A 8 33.53 -14.78 -12.63
CA PHE A 8 32.79 -13.84 -13.49
C PHE A 8 31.32 -14.24 -13.66
N LEU A 9 31.05 -15.55 -13.86
CA LEU A 9 29.69 -16.10 -13.91
C LEU A 9 28.94 -15.92 -12.58
N ALA A 10 29.61 -16.12 -11.44
CA ALA A 10 29.02 -15.93 -10.13
C ALA A 10 28.65 -14.45 -9.87
N MET A 11 29.52 -13.50 -10.25
CA MET A 11 29.25 -12.06 -10.14
C MET A 11 28.04 -11.64 -10.99
N ILE A 12 27.95 -12.13 -12.23
CA ILE A 12 26.81 -11.84 -13.11
C ILE A 12 25.52 -12.41 -12.51
N ALA A 13 25.54 -13.63 -11.98
CA ALA A 13 24.37 -14.23 -11.34
C ALA A 13 23.90 -13.42 -10.12
N ILE A 14 24.81 -12.93 -9.27
CA ILE A 14 24.48 -12.11 -8.10
C ILE A 14 23.83 -10.78 -8.51
N VAL A 15 24.36 -10.12 -9.54
CA VAL A 15 23.80 -8.85 -10.07
C VAL A 15 22.39 -9.07 -10.64
N VAL A 16 22.18 -10.12 -11.44
CA VAL A 16 20.87 -10.43 -12.04
C VAL A 16 19.82 -10.79 -10.98
N MET A 17 20.20 -11.52 -9.93
CA MET A 17 19.30 -11.83 -8.81
C MET A 17 18.91 -10.58 -8.01
N SER A 18 19.83 -9.63 -7.86
CA SER A 18 19.59 -8.39 -7.10
C SER A 18 18.64 -7.42 -7.81
N LEU A 19 18.61 -7.43 -9.14
CA LEU A 19 17.73 -6.58 -9.96
C LEU A 19 16.26 -7.06 -9.98
N ASN A 20 15.98 -8.30 -9.58
CA ASN A 20 14.63 -8.86 -9.54
C ASN A 20 13.95 -8.76 -8.16
N ALA A 21 14.61 -8.14 -7.17
CA ALA A 21 14.01 -7.93 -5.86
C ALA A 21 12.87 -6.90 -5.96
N LYS A 22 11.64 -7.32 -5.62
CA LYS A 22 10.52 -6.38 -5.47
C LYS A 22 10.80 -5.46 -4.28
N ASP A 23 10.71 -4.15 -4.49
CA ASP A 23 10.88 -3.16 -3.43
C ASP A 23 9.78 -3.33 -2.36
N PRO A 24 10.11 -3.76 -1.14
CA PRO A 24 9.12 -3.96 -0.08
C PRO A 24 8.47 -2.65 0.37
N ASN A 25 9.06 -1.50 0.02
CA ASN A 25 8.58 -0.18 0.40
C ASN A 25 7.74 0.50 -0.69
N VAL A 26 7.38 -0.19 -1.78
CA VAL A 26 6.70 0.44 -2.93
C VAL A 26 5.40 1.16 -2.53
N LEU A 27 4.56 0.55 -1.67
CA LEU A 27 3.34 1.17 -1.19
C LEU A 27 3.62 2.42 -0.35
N ARG A 28 4.61 2.34 0.54
CA ARG A 28 5.06 3.49 1.33
C ARG A 28 5.49 4.65 0.41
N LYS A 29 6.33 4.38 -0.60
CA LYS A 29 6.76 5.40 -1.55
C LYS A 29 5.59 6.02 -2.30
N ILE A 30 4.60 5.23 -2.71
CA ILE A 30 3.39 5.75 -3.36
C ILE A 30 2.63 6.71 -2.43
N VAL A 31 2.41 6.32 -1.17
CA VAL A 31 1.66 7.17 -0.22
C VAL A 31 2.39 8.48 0.05
N PHE A 32 3.65 8.42 0.46
CA PHE A 32 4.39 9.59 0.95
C PHE A 32 4.95 10.46 -0.18
N GLU A 33 5.57 9.85 -1.18
CA GLU A 33 6.28 10.60 -2.23
C GLU A 33 5.37 10.98 -3.39
N LYS A 34 4.19 10.35 -3.52
CA LYS A 34 3.23 10.66 -4.59
C LYS A 34 1.93 11.21 -4.05
N CYS A 35 1.14 10.42 -3.32
CA CYS A 35 -0.22 10.83 -2.92
C CYS A 35 -0.21 12.07 -2.02
N LEU A 36 0.55 12.03 -0.92
CA LEU A 36 0.65 13.17 0.02
C LEU A 36 1.30 14.38 -0.65
N THR A 37 2.44 14.18 -1.32
CA THR A 37 3.17 15.27 -1.99
C THR A 37 2.33 15.95 -3.08
N ASN A 38 1.58 15.19 -3.89
CA ASN A 38 0.73 15.75 -4.94
C ASN A 38 -0.51 16.46 -4.34
N TYR A 39 -1.07 15.91 -3.26
CA TYR A 39 -2.20 16.52 -2.56
C TYR A 39 -1.79 17.86 -1.92
N GLU A 40 -0.64 17.92 -1.25
CA GLU A 40 -0.13 19.16 -0.66
C GLU A 40 0.09 20.26 -1.71
N LYS A 41 0.71 19.91 -2.86
CA LYS A 41 1.07 20.90 -3.89
C LYS A 41 -0.11 21.33 -4.76
N ASN A 42 -0.97 20.38 -5.12
CA ASN A 42 -1.94 20.55 -6.20
C ASN A 42 -3.38 20.28 -5.77
N GLN A 43 -3.62 19.94 -4.49
CA GLN A 43 -4.92 19.47 -3.99
C GLN A 43 -5.46 18.29 -4.81
N ASN A 44 -4.54 17.47 -5.36
CA ASN A 44 -4.85 16.35 -6.23
C ASN A 44 -4.45 15.04 -5.54
N PRO A 45 -5.40 14.12 -5.26
CA PRO A 45 -5.09 12.88 -4.55
C PRO A 45 -4.31 11.86 -5.39
N SER A 46 -4.29 12.01 -6.73
CA SER A 46 -3.66 11.05 -7.65
C SER A 46 -2.18 10.79 -7.29
N PRO A 47 -1.72 9.54 -7.25
CA PRO A 47 -2.37 8.31 -7.75
C PRO A 47 -3.35 7.65 -6.77
N CYS A 48 -3.48 8.17 -5.55
CA CYS A 48 -4.55 7.75 -4.65
C CYS A 48 -5.89 8.29 -5.16
N ILE A 49 -6.98 7.61 -4.79
CA ILE A 49 -8.33 8.06 -5.11
C ILE A 49 -8.86 9.03 -4.04
N GLU A 50 -8.27 9.00 -2.84
CA GLU A 50 -8.57 9.90 -1.74
C GLU A 50 -7.35 10.08 -0.85
N VAL A 51 -7.16 11.31 -0.36
CA VAL A 51 -6.13 11.68 0.61
C VAL A 51 -6.80 12.51 1.71
N LYS A 52 -6.69 12.05 2.97
CA LYS A 52 -7.27 12.71 4.15
C LYS A 52 -6.20 12.83 5.24
N PRO A 53 -5.27 13.80 5.13
CA PRO A 53 -4.17 13.94 6.08
C PRO A 53 -4.67 14.15 7.52
N ASP A 54 -5.70 14.98 7.70
CA ASP A 54 -6.29 15.26 9.02
C ASP A 54 -6.95 14.04 9.67
N ALA A 55 -7.42 13.09 8.87
CA ALA A 55 -7.99 11.82 9.35
C ALA A 55 -6.96 10.67 9.37
N GLY A 56 -5.72 10.93 8.96
CA GLY A 56 -4.62 9.97 9.06
C GLY A 56 -4.54 8.90 7.97
N TYR A 57 -5.22 9.04 6.82
CA TYR A 57 -5.25 7.97 5.80
C TYR A 57 -5.30 8.44 4.34
N VAL A 58 -5.00 7.51 3.44
CA VAL A 58 -5.27 7.58 2.00
C VAL A 58 -5.98 6.32 1.53
N VAL A 59 -6.68 6.41 0.40
CA VAL A 59 -7.25 5.24 -0.29
C VAL A 59 -6.62 5.11 -1.66
N LEU A 60 -6.09 3.93 -1.97
CA LEU A 60 -5.41 3.60 -3.22
C LEU A 60 -6.16 2.47 -3.92
N LYS A 61 -6.40 2.59 -5.23
CA LYS A 61 -6.90 1.45 -6.02
C LYS A 61 -5.78 0.41 -6.15
N ASP A 62 -6.06 -0.82 -5.74
CA ASP A 62 -5.09 -1.91 -5.90
C ASP A 62 -4.91 -2.24 -7.39
N ILE A 63 -3.71 -2.69 -7.78
CA ILE A 63 -3.48 -3.17 -9.15
C ILE A 63 -4.11 -4.55 -9.37
N ASN A 64 -4.30 -5.31 -8.28
CA ASN A 64 -4.93 -6.62 -8.27
C ASN A 64 -6.43 -6.46 -7.99
N GLY A 65 -7.25 -7.26 -8.66
CA GLY A 65 -8.69 -7.31 -8.45
C GLY A 65 -9.47 -6.11 -9.02
N PRO A 66 -10.66 -6.34 -9.60
CA PRO A 66 -11.43 -5.27 -10.24
C PRO A 66 -11.91 -4.20 -9.25
N LEU A 67 -12.19 -4.61 -7.99
CA LEU A 67 -12.82 -3.77 -6.97
C LEU A 67 -12.02 -3.71 -5.67
N GLN A 68 -10.77 -4.18 -5.66
CA GLN A 68 -9.92 -4.12 -4.47
C GLN A 68 -9.31 -2.73 -4.31
N TYR A 69 -9.34 -2.23 -3.08
CA TYR A 69 -8.75 -0.96 -2.64
C TYR A 69 -7.91 -1.20 -1.39
N LEU A 70 -6.90 -0.36 -1.20
CA LEU A 70 -6.04 -0.35 -0.03
C LEU A 70 -6.28 0.95 0.73
N LEU A 71 -6.50 0.86 2.04
CA LEU A 71 -6.43 2.00 2.95
C LEU A 71 -5.08 1.98 3.66
N MET A 72 -4.34 3.07 3.56
CA MET A 72 -2.98 3.18 4.09
C MET A 72 -2.86 4.43 4.97
N PRO A 73 -2.07 4.38 6.05
CA PRO A 73 -1.91 5.54 6.94
C PRO A 73 -1.05 6.64 6.28
N THR A 74 -1.29 7.90 6.67
CA THR A 74 -0.44 9.05 6.31
C THR A 74 0.72 9.25 7.29
N THR A 75 0.84 8.40 8.30
CA THR A 75 2.00 8.28 9.21
C THR A 75 2.64 6.92 9.02
N HIS A 76 3.95 6.81 9.29
CA HIS A 76 4.66 5.56 9.13
C HIS A 76 4.27 4.53 10.20
N ILE A 77 3.45 3.56 9.81
CA ILE A 77 3.09 2.37 10.59
C ILE A 77 3.54 1.16 9.77
N SER A 78 4.41 0.33 10.36
CA SER A 78 5.07 -0.77 9.63
C SER A 78 4.18 -1.96 9.32
N GLY A 79 3.03 -2.08 9.97
CA GLY A 79 2.13 -3.23 9.88
C GLY A 79 1.37 -3.45 11.20
N ILE A 80 0.71 -4.60 11.32
CA ILE A 80 -0.05 -5.01 12.52
C ILE A 80 0.82 -5.13 13.77
N GLU A 81 2.12 -5.29 13.59
CA GLU A 81 3.12 -5.41 14.65
C GLU A 81 3.52 -4.07 15.25
N SER A 82 3.07 -2.95 14.66
CA SER A 82 3.46 -1.62 15.15
C SER A 82 2.82 -1.32 16.51
N PRO A 83 3.60 -0.93 17.54
CA PRO A 83 3.05 -0.57 18.84
C PRO A 83 2.16 0.67 18.79
N LEU A 84 2.28 1.49 17.75
CA LEU A 84 1.41 2.65 17.53
C LEU A 84 -0.07 2.24 17.44
N LEU A 85 -0.38 1.02 16.98
CA LEU A 85 -1.75 0.52 16.90
C LEU A 85 -2.41 0.28 18.27
N LEU A 86 -1.63 0.31 19.36
CA LEU A 86 -2.14 0.20 20.74
C LEU A 86 -2.43 1.58 21.37
N ASP A 87 -2.03 2.67 20.72
CA ASP A 87 -2.32 4.03 21.16
C ASP A 87 -3.78 4.40 20.84
N LEU A 88 -4.52 4.88 21.84
CA LEU A 88 -5.92 5.29 21.68
C LEU A 88 -6.12 6.49 20.74
N SER A 89 -5.05 7.26 20.50
CA SER A 89 -5.05 8.37 19.53
C SER A 89 -4.84 7.89 18.08
N THR A 90 -4.38 6.65 17.88
CA THR A 90 -4.20 6.11 16.53
C THR A 90 -5.55 5.92 15.84
N PRO A 91 -5.72 6.37 14.59
CA PRO A 91 -6.98 6.20 13.86
C PRO A 91 -7.40 4.73 13.77
N ASN A 92 -8.70 4.48 13.93
CA ASN A 92 -9.26 3.14 13.72
C ASN A 92 -9.33 2.84 12.21
N PHE A 93 -8.24 2.29 11.66
CA PHE A 93 -8.11 2.02 10.23
C PHE A 93 -9.12 0.99 9.71
N PHE A 94 -9.59 0.05 10.52
CA PHE A 94 -10.66 -0.87 10.11
C PHE A 94 -11.99 -0.14 9.92
N ASN A 95 -12.34 0.75 10.85
CA ASN A 95 -13.55 1.58 10.72
C ASN A 95 -13.46 2.55 9.52
N LEU A 96 -12.28 3.15 9.29
CA LEU A 96 -12.05 3.99 8.12
C LEU A 96 -12.15 3.16 6.81
N SER A 97 -11.64 1.93 6.80
CA SER A 97 -11.70 1.05 5.64
C SER A 97 -13.14 0.62 5.35
N TRP A 98 -13.93 0.37 6.39
CA TRP A 98 -15.36 0.08 6.24
C TRP A 98 -16.10 1.26 5.61
N GLN A 99 -15.82 2.50 6.03
CA GLN A 99 -16.41 3.70 5.41
C GLN A 99 -15.96 3.88 3.95
N ALA A 100 -14.72 3.52 3.62
CA ALA A 100 -14.19 3.60 2.27
C ALA A 100 -14.77 2.56 1.27
N ARG A 101 -15.58 1.59 1.74
CA ARG A 101 -16.16 0.53 0.89
C ARG A 101 -17.01 1.05 -0.27
N ASP A 102 -17.55 2.27 -0.15
CA ASP A 102 -18.30 2.95 -1.21
C ASP A 102 -17.48 3.13 -2.50
N PHE A 103 -16.14 3.18 -2.42
CA PHE A 103 -15.31 3.21 -3.62
C PHE A 103 -15.45 1.95 -4.47
N MET A 104 -15.72 0.79 -3.86
CA MET A 104 -16.01 -0.45 -4.58
C MET A 104 -17.31 -0.31 -5.38
N SER A 105 -18.39 0.15 -4.73
CA SER A 105 -19.70 0.36 -5.36
C SER A 105 -19.63 1.40 -6.50
N LYS A 106 -18.93 2.52 -6.27
CA LYS A 106 -18.68 3.56 -7.29
C LYS A 106 -17.97 2.99 -8.51
N LYS A 107 -16.94 2.17 -8.30
CA LYS A 107 -16.19 1.54 -9.40
C LYS A 107 -17.00 0.46 -10.12
N TYR A 108 -17.83 -0.27 -9.38
CA TYR A 108 -18.68 -1.32 -9.92
C TYR A 108 -19.87 -0.76 -10.72
N GLY A 109 -20.28 0.48 -10.45
CA GLY A 109 -21.40 1.16 -11.10
C GLY A 109 -22.76 0.80 -10.52
N LYS A 110 -22.81 0.01 -9.44
CA LYS A 110 -24.03 -0.31 -8.68
C LYS A 110 -23.69 -0.66 -7.23
N PRO A 111 -24.65 -0.61 -6.30
CA PRO A 111 -24.42 -0.98 -4.91
C PRO A 111 -23.90 -2.41 -4.76
N ILE A 112 -22.94 -2.60 -3.85
CA ILE A 112 -22.46 -3.91 -3.40
C ILE A 112 -23.02 -4.15 -1.99
N PRO A 113 -23.66 -5.30 -1.72
CA PRO A 113 -24.17 -5.58 -0.38
C PRO A 113 -23.01 -5.74 0.60
N ASP A 114 -23.18 -5.24 1.83
CA ASP A 114 -22.18 -5.32 2.90
C ASP A 114 -21.70 -6.76 3.18
N SER A 115 -22.57 -7.76 3.00
CA SER A 115 -22.25 -9.19 3.15
C SER A 115 -21.26 -9.73 2.11
N ALA A 116 -20.97 -9.00 1.04
CA ALA A 116 -20.01 -9.38 0.00
C ALA A 116 -18.63 -8.71 0.18
N ILE A 117 -18.44 -7.93 1.24
CA ILE A 117 -17.25 -7.13 1.48
C ILE A 117 -16.49 -7.69 2.68
N SER A 118 -15.17 -7.80 2.55
CA SER A 118 -14.27 -8.22 3.62
C SER A 118 -13.13 -7.23 3.76
N LEU A 119 -12.69 -6.99 5.00
CA LEU A 119 -11.48 -6.24 5.30
C LEU A 119 -10.42 -7.21 5.81
N THR A 120 -9.22 -7.14 5.25
CA THR A 120 -8.12 -8.05 5.57
C THR A 120 -6.83 -7.27 5.73
N ILE A 121 -6.00 -7.69 6.68
CA ILE A 121 -4.64 -7.22 6.84
C ILE A 121 -3.76 -8.42 7.16
N ASN A 122 -2.60 -8.51 6.51
CA ASN A 122 -1.67 -9.62 6.68
C ASN A 122 -0.61 -9.28 7.72
N SER A 123 0.01 -10.31 8.28
CA SER A 123 1.21 -10.15 9.11
C SER A 123 2.43 -9.87 8.22
N HIS A 124 3.57 -9.52 8.83
CA HIS A 124 4.83 -9.44 8.09
C HIS A 124 5.23 -10.76 7.39
N LYS A 125 4.66 -11.91 7.78
CA LYS A 125 4.91 -13.21 7.15
C LYS A 125 3.97 -13.53 5.98
N GLY A 126 3.00 -12.66 5.71
CA GLY A 126 1.82 -12.95 4.89
C GLY A 126 0.74 -13.58 5.75
#